data_AF-A0A940ITG4-F1
#
_entry.id   AF-A0A940ITG4-F1
#
_cell.length_a   1.000
_cell.length_b   1.000
_cell.length_c   1.000
_cell.angle_alpha   90.00
_cell.angle_beta   90.00
_cell.angle_gamma   90.00
#
_symmetry.space_group_name_H-M   'P 1'
#
loop_
_entity.id
_entity.type
_entity.pdbx_description
1 polymer ?
#
loop_
_entity_poly.entity_id
_entity_poly.type
_entity_poly.pdbx_seq_one_letter_code
_entity_poly.pdbx_strand_id
1 'polypeptide(L)'
;MEERDGRIGYWVSGIAHLSLILWALLGGALFRPQPSMPVRTSEVATMSGAEFEEYAAASRGAGPVSSEATAVATMPEPETEETAGEAPADASAPDAEDAAQELAQPDDGSDAQPDLSDFQDRDPIDVASDLPEAPPAPEPQETVPDTPAATVAPSAALPPAPPSAPAQDEAAAPVPPRSALALDDSPRPNERPEDLVEAYQARIAAQQEAARQAAAEAEAQAEAERQAAQEAARQEAERQAAAERERQQAEVAAQAEAEAQAEAERQAQEAAREERQRQAAEAQAEEERRAEEARREEERQAAEAAAREAEERRAEEERRQAEQAAREEEERRAAQEAAEAEERRQAAERAAQEAEERRAAAEREAEEREAADRQALEDALREAQDGDAGAEGQDTASTGDTVGGNRQRIEGGDGASAAQDPLAAALSGALSGSTSQDSGDTPDAETQPQPDPLQLNPVPITPTPLPDPDQRSEAETGTGGAAPLGQPLSISERDGFRTAIQQCWNVGALSLEAARMDVSVEFRMTPDGRPDPASLRMVDQRGGSQTAAQNAFEVARRAIIMCGRSGYELPPGKYGRWREVIVDFRPDGIGFE
;
A
#
# COMPACT_ATOMS: atom_id res chain seq x y z
N MET A 1 -19.30 -58.89 -20.06
CA MET A 1 -18.32 -57.79 -20.18
C MET A 1 -17.55 -57.57 -18.86
N GLU A 2 -17.90 -58.25 -17.76
CA GLU A 2 -17.22 -58.09 -16.47
C GLU A 2 -15.78 -58.66 -16.35
N GLU A 3 -15.37 -59.63 -17.19
CA GLU A 3 -14.03 -60.22 -17.08
C GLU A 3 -12.87 -59.33 -17.58
N ARG A 4 -13.18 -58.22 -18.28
CA ARG A 4 -12.17 -57.27 -18.78
C ARG A 4 -11.89 -56.16 -17.76
N ASP A 5 -12.92 -55.63 -17.11
CA ASP A 5 -12.76 -54.56 -16.10
C ASP A 5 -12.01 -55.06 -14.84
N GLY A 6 -12.30 -56.29 -14.39
CA GLY A 6 -11.55 -56.89 -13.28
C GLY A 6 -10.06 -57.03 -13.58
N ARG A 7 -9.70 -57.37 -14.83
CA ARG A 7 -8.30 -57.57 -15.25
C ARG A 7 -7.52 -56.26 -15.35
N ILE A 8 -8.21 -55.17 -15.74
CA ILE A 8 -7.63 -53.82 -15.78
C ILE A 8 -7.41 -53.31 -14.35
N GLY A 9 -8.36 -53.55 -13.43
CA GLY A 9 -8.23 -53.16 -12.02
C GLY A 9 -7.00 -53.79 -11.33
N TYR A 10 -6.75 -55.09 -11.55
CA TYR A 10 -5.55 -55.75 -11.02
C TYR A 10 -4.24 -55.21 -11.62
N TRP A 11 -4.25 -54.82 -12.90
CA TRP A 11 -3.07 -54.24 -13.54
C TRP A 11 -2.76 -52.83 -13.03
N VAL A 12 -3.78 -51.98 -12.89
CA VAL A 12 -3.60 -50.61 -12.37
C VAL A 12 -3.14 -50.65 -10.91
N SER A 13 -3.76 -51.51 -10.08
CA SER A 13 -3.34 -51.71 -8.70
C SER A 13 -1.92 -52.29 -8.61
N GLY A 14 -1.61 -53.27 -9.45
CA GLY A 14 -0.28 -53.87 -9.52
C GLY A 14 0.81 -52.85 -9.88
N ILE A 15 0.57 -52.01 -10.89
CA ILE A 15 1.50 -50.94 -11.29
C ILE A 15 1.67 -49.93 -10.15
N ALA A 16 0.57 -49.49 -9.51
CA ALA A 16 0.63 -48.52 -8.42
C ALA A 16 1.49 -49.02 -7.23
N HIS A 17 1.32 -50.28 -6.84
CA HIS A 17 2.11 -50.87 -5.75
C HIS A 17 3.58 -51.03 -6.14
N LEU A 18 3.87 -51.46 -7.38
CA LEU A 18 5.25 -51.60 -7.87
C LEU A 18 5.98 -50.25 -7.92
N SER A 19 5.28 -49.19 -8.36
CA SER A 19 5.81 -47.82 -8.34
C SER A 19 6.11 -47.33 -6.93
N LEU A 20 5.25 -47.62 -5.96
CA LEU A 20 5.46 -47.21 -4.56
C LEU A 20 6.64 -47.94 -3.91
N ILE A 21 6.79 -49.24 -4.17
CA ILE A 21 7.94 -50.02 -3.70
C ILE A 21 9.23 -49.53 -4.34
N LEU A 22 9.22 -49.26 -5.65
CA LEU A 22 10.38 -48.72 -6.35
C LEU A 22 10.76 -47.33 -5.82
N TRP A 23 9.79 -46.47 -5.54
CA TRP A 23 10.01 -45.16 -4.93
C TRP A 23 10.59 -45.27 -3.52
N ALA A 24 10.13 -46.22 -2.70
CA ALA A 24 10.69 -46.45 -1.37
C ALA A 24 12.15 -46.93 -1.42
N LEU A 25 12.47 -47.85 -2.35
CA LEU A 25 13.83 -48.37 -2.54
C LEU A 25 14.79 -47.31 -3.09
N LEU A 26 14.33 -46.48 -4.03
CA LEU A 26 15.16 -45.45 -4.67
C LEU A 26 15.25 -44.17 -3.80
N GLY A 27 14.16 -43.82 -3.12
CA GLY A 27 14.07 -42.69 -2.18
C GLY A 27 14.94 -42.89 -0.95
N GLY A 28 15.02 -44.11 -0.40
CA GLY A 28 15.92 -44.41 0.72
C GLY A 28 17.41 -44.35 0.37
N ALA A 29 17.77 -44.52 -0.91
CA ALA A 29 19.15 -44.43 -1.38
C ALA A 29 19.59 -42.99 -1.69
N LEU A 30 18.66 -42.14 -2.15
CA LEU A 30 18.93 -40.73 -2.48
C LEU A 30 18.76 -39.79 -1.27
N PHE A 31 17.89 -40.12 -0.31
CA PHE A 31 17.62 -39.34 0.89
C PHE A 31 18.01 -40.13 2.15
N ARG A 32 19.31 -40.29 2.37
CA ARG A 32 19.78 -40.75 3.69
C ARG A 32 19.60 -39.62 4.70
N PRO A 33 18.96 -39.85 5.85
CA PRO A 33 18.97 -38.87 6.93
C PRO A 33 20.43 -38.62 7.34
N GLN A 34 20.88 -37.37 7.21
CA GLN A 34 22.18 -36.95 7.70
C GLN A 34 22.21 -37.22 9.21
N PRO A 35 23.26 -37.83 9.77
CA PRO A 35 23.39 -37.97 11.21
C PRO A 35 23.36 -36.57 11.82
N SER A 36 22.37 -36.29 12.66
CA SER A 36 22.29 -35.06 13.42
C SER A 36 23.56 -34.93 14.24
N MET A 37 24.42 -33.96 13.89
CA MET A 37 25.55 -33.61 14.74
C MET A 37 25.01 -33.30 16.15
N PRO A 38 25.61 -33.82 17.22
CA PRO A 38 25.20 -33.46 18.56
C PRO A 38 25.29 -31.94 18.69
N VAL A 39 24.17 -31.31 19.07
CA VAL A 39 24.11 -29.88 19.37
C VAL A 39 25.19 -29.60 20.42
N ARG A 40 26.27 -28.95 20.00
CA ARG A 40 27.21 -28.35 20.95
C ARG A 40 26.61 -27.04 21.37
N THR A 41 25.95 -27.04 22.52
CA THR A 41 25.60 -25.82 23.23
C THR A 41 26.90 -25.20 23.74
N SER A 42 27.37 -24.14 23.09
CA SER A 42 28.26 -23.18 23.73
C SER A 42 27.38 -22.26 24.58
N GLU A 43 27.57 -22.28 25.89
CA GLU A 43 27.01 -21.22 26.74
C GLU A 43 27.69 -19.91 26.34
N VAL A 44 26.96 -19.07 25.60
CA VAL A 44 27.35 -17.68 25.36
C VAL A 44 26.75 -16.87 26.51
N ALA A 45 27.47 -16.82 27.63
CA ALA A 45 27.23 -15.81 28.64
C ALA A 45 27.74 -14.48 28.09
N THR A 46 26.85 -13.54 27.80
CA THR A 46 27.19 -12.23 27.22
C THR A 46 27.78 -11.23 28.22
N MET A 47 27.98 -11.63 29.48
CA MET A 47 28.75 -10.90 30.48
C MET A 47 29.30 -11.89 31.50
N SER A 48 30.60 -11.86 31.73
CA SER A 48 31.17 -12.60 32.86
C SER A 48 30.76 -11.92 34.17
N GLY A 49 30.65 -12.68 35.27
CA GLY A 49 30.30 -12.09 36.58
C GLY A 49 31.24 -10.96 37.00
N ALA A 50 32.52 -11.04 36.61
CA ALA A 50 33.51 -9.98 36.83
C ALA A 50 33.21 -8.70 36.04
N GLU A 51 32.73 -8.83 34.81
CA GLU A 51 32.37 -7.71 33.93
C GLU A 51 31.06 -7.04 34.38
N PHE A 52 30.15 -7.81 34.98
CA PHE A 52 28.97 -7.29 35.69
C PHE A 52 29.34 -6.53 36.96
N GLU A 53 30.26 -7.06 37.76
CA GLU A 53 30.77 -6.36 38.95
C GLU A 53 31.50 -5.08 38.59
N GLU A 54 32.23 -5.05 37.47
CA GLU A 54 32.91 -3.85 36.98
C GLU A 54 31.91 -2.75 36.54
N TYR A 55 30.85 -3.11 35.82
CA TYR A 55 29.76 -2.17 35.47
C TYR A 55 28.95 -1.71 36.71
N ALA A 56 28.74 -2.61 37.67
CA ALA A 56 28.06 -2.29 38.93
C ALA A 56 28.92 -1.42 39.87
N ALA A 57 30.25 -1.55 39.81
CA ALA A 57 31.18 -0.69 40.53
C ALA A 57 31.28 0.71 39.89
N ALA A 58 31.34 0.76 38.56
CA ALA A 58 31.33 2.01 37.79
C ALA A 58 30.08 2.86 38.03
N SER A 59 28.89 2.22 38.13
CA SER A 59 27.63 2.91 38.44
C SER A 59 27.54 3.41 39.90
N ARG A 60 28.36 2.86 40.81
CA ARG A 60 28.53 3.36 42.19
C ARG A 60 29.68 4.36 42.34
N GLY A 61 30.32 4.75 41.24
CA GLY A 61 31.41 5.74 41.23
C GLY A 61 32.75 5.23 41.75
N ALA A 62 32.94 3.91 41.88
CA ALA A 62 34.22 3.31 42.29
C ALA A 62 34.90 2.66 41.07
N GLY A 63 36.04 3.20 40.64
CA GLY A 63 36.85 2.63 39.55
C GLY A 63 37.52 1.30 39.92
N PRO A 64 38.05 0.54 38.94
CA PRO A 64 38.46 -0.85 39.13
C PRO A 64 39.69 -0.95 40.03
N VAL A 65 39.58 -1.72 41.11
CA VAL A 65 40.72 -2.18 41.91
C VAL A 65 41.14 -3.56 41.41
N SER A 66 42.40 -3.70 41.01
CA SER A 66 42.98 -4.96 40.55
C SER A 66 43.16 -5.96 41.69
N SER A 67 43.16 -7.25 41.35
CA SER A 67 43.25 -8.39 42.28
C SER A 67 44.64 -8.65 42.89
N GLU A 68 45.50 -7.64 42.97
CA GLU A 68 46.75 -7.68 43.76
C GLU A 68 46.74 -6.55 44.79
N ALA A 69 45.89 -6.68 45.80
CA ALA A 69 45.93 -5.84 47.00
C ALA A 69 45.66 -6.66 48.27
N THR A 70 46.30 -7.82 48.38
CA THR A 70 46.48 -8.49 49.67
C THR A 70 47.89 -8.18 50.18
N ALA A 71 48.10 -6.93 50.62
CA ALA A 71 49.26 -6.55 51.40
C ALA A 71 48.77 -5.69 52.57
N VAL A 72 48.80 -6.29 53.76
CA VAL A 72 48.57 -5.61 55.04
C VAL A 72 49.64 -4.53 55.19
N ALA A 73 49.26 -3.28 54.94
CA ALA A 73 50.00 -2.11 55.38
C ALA A 73 49.33 -1.58 56.64
N THR A 74 49.85 -1.98 57.80
CA THR A 74 49.64 -1.28 59.07
C THR A 74 49.98 0.20 58.86
N MET A 75 48.98 1.08 59.00
CA MET A 75 49.19 2.51 59.06
C MET A 75 48.85 3.00 60.49
N PRO A 76 49.62 3.96 61.04
CA PRO A 76 49.71 4.20 62.47
C PRO A 76 48.52 4.96 63.05
N GLU A 77 48.33 4.77 64.35
CA GLU A 77 47.37 5.43 65.23
C GLU A 77 47.52 6.96 65.13
N PRO A 78 46.44 7.73 64.86
CA PRO A 78 46.53 9.17 64.84
C PRO A 78 46.58 9.73 66.26
N GLU A 79 47.59 10.56 66.53
CA GLU A 79 47.73 11.37 67.72
C GLU A 79 46.55 12.34 67.87
N THR A 80 46.07 12.46 69.10
CA THR A 80 45.04 13.40 69.55
C THR A 80 45.53 14.84 69.47
N GLU A 81 44.88 15.68 68.66
CA GLU A 81 44.91 17.13 68.84
C GLU A 81 43.54 17.63 69.33
N GLU A 82 43.53 18.09 70.58
CA GLU A 82 42.51 18.94 71.17
C GLU A 82 42.40 20.24 70.38
N THR A 83 41.27 20.48 69.72
CA THR A 83 40.75 21.84 69.53
C THR A 83 39.25 21.85 69.75
N ALA A 84 38.84 22.58 70.79
CA ALA A 84 37.47 22.82 71.15
C ALA A 84 36.77 23.67 70.08
N GLY A 85 35.64 23.17 69.57
CA GLY A 85 34.73 23.91 68.71
C GLY A 85 33.37 23.22 68.73
N GLU A 86 32.47 23.76 69.55
CA GLU A 86 31.00 23.64 69.56
C GLU A 86 30.40 22.47 68.76
N ALA A 87 29.81 21.50 69.45
CA ALA A 87 28.99 20.47 68.81
C ALA A 87 27.76 21.12 68.14
N PRO A 88 27.55 20.97 66.81
CA PRO A 88 26.25 21.22 66.24
C PRO A 88 25.29 20.15 66.76
N ALA A 89 24.13 20.59 67.24
CA ALA A 89 23.08 19.75 67.79
C ALA A 89 22.74 18.58 66.84
N ASP A 90 22.43 17.41 67.42
CA ASP A 90 21.79 16.29 66.73
C ASP A 90 20.65 16.80 65.85
N ALA A 91 20.90 16.85 64.54
CA ALA A 91 19.85 17.04 63.57
C ALA A 91 19.11 15.70 63.47
N SER A 92 18.00 15.59 64.20
CA SER A 92 16.98 14.59 63.96
C SER A 92 16.72 14.50 62.45
N ALA A 93 16.71 13.27 61.93
CA ALA A 93 16.22 12.99 60.59
C ALA A 93 14.82 13.63 60.46
N PRO A 94 14.50 14.31 59.35
CA PRO A 94 13.17 14.89 59.17
C PRO A 94 12.14 13.77 59.19
N ASP A 95 11.17 13.86 60.10
CA ASP A 95 9.96 13.04 60.12
C ASP A 95 9.30 13.11 58.74
N ALA A 96 9.16 11.95 58.10
CA ALA A 96 8.53 11.81 56.79
C ALA A 96 6.99 12.02 56.84
N GLU A 97 6.45 12.54 57.94
CA GLU A 97 5.03 12.76 58.15
C GLU A 97 4.60 14.23 58.05
N ASP A 98 5.54 15.20 57.98
CA ASP A 98 5.22 16.65 57.93
C ASP A 98 5.47 17.29 56.55
N ALA A 99 5.81 16.50 55.54
CA ALA A 99 5.94 16.92 54.13
C ALA A 99 4.84 16.36 53.21
N ALA A 100 3.76 15.84 53.78
CA ALA A 100 2.53 15.61 53.04
C ALA A 100 1.83 16.97 52.88
N GLN A 101 2.12 17.67 51.78
CA GLN A 101 1.18 18.67 51.30
C GLN A 101 -0.15 17.96 51.06
N GLU A 102 -1.15 18.33 51.84
CA GLU A 102 -2.54 17.96 51.63
C GLU A 102 -2.94 18.48 50.25
N LEU A 103 -2.84 17.60 49.25
CA LEU A 103 -3.42 17.82 47.94
C LEU A 103 -4.90 18.09 48.18
N ALA A 104 -5.37 19.25 47.75
CA ALA A 104 -6.80 19.55 47.75
C ALA A 104 -7.52 18.37 47.09
N GLN A 105 -8.42 17.73 47.84
CA GLN A 105 -9.28 16.69 47.30
C GLN A 105 -9.98 17.27 46.06
N PRO A 106 -9.98 16.57 44.93
CA PRO A 106 -10.80 16.99 43.80
C PRO A 106 -12.23 17.08 44.30
N ASP A 107 -12.92 18.18 43.96
CA ASP A 107 -14.32 18.39 44.32
C ASP A 107 -15.13 17.10 44.06
N ASP A 108 -16.02 16.73 45.00
CA ASP A 108 -17.09 15.74 44.85
C ASP A 108 -18.14 16.20 43.82
N GLY A 109 -17.69 16.70 42.67
CA GLY A 109 -18.47 16.75 41.46
C GLY A 109 -18.50 15.34 40.91
N SER A 110 -19.60 14.64 41.17
CA SER A 110 -20.03 13.47 40.41
C SER A 110 -19.60 13.64 38.95
N ASP A 111 -18.59 12.90 38.50
CA ASP A 111 -18.43 12.64 37.08
C ASP A 111 -19.75 12.00 36.68
N ALA A 112 -20.58 12.78 35.99
CA ALA A 112 -21.86 12.32 35.52
C ALA A 112 -21.59 11.08 34.68
N GLN A 113 -22.05 9.95 35.19
CA GLN A 113 -22.13 8.70 34.46
C GLN A 113 -22.56 9.02 33.02
N PRO A 114 -21.83 8.58 31.99
CA PRO A 114 -22.16 8.92 30.62
C PRO A 114 -23.63 8.61 30.37
N ASP A 115 -24.37 9.57 29.83
CA ASP A 115 -25.80 9.48 29.61
C ASP A 115 -26.08 8.39 28.56
N LEU A 116 -26.45 7.20 29.04
CA LEU A 116 -26.81 6.03 28.21
C LEU A 116 -28.29 6.03 27.80
N SER A 117 -29.00 7.17 27.91
CA SER A 117 -30.42 7.27 27.53
C SER A 117 -30.68 7.01 26.04
N ASP A 118 -29.65 7.10 25.19
CA ASP A 118 -29.75 6.77 23.75
C ASP A 118 -29.70 5.26 23.46
N PHE A 119 -29.36 4.43 24.45
CA PHE A 119 -29.26 2.96 24.31
C PHE A 119 -30.27 2.21 25.19
N GLN A 120 -31.16 2.92 25.89
CA GLN A 120 -32.30 2.30 26.56
C GLN A 120 -33.41 2.07 25.52
N ASP A 121 -33.92 0.84 25.48
CA ASP A 121 -34.99 0.42 24.59
C ASP A 121 -36.14 1.43 24.63
N ARG A 122 -36.40 2.08 23.49
CA ARG A 122 -37.61 2.89 23.30
C ARG A 122 -38.82 1.96 23.39
N ASP A 123 -39.79 2.34 24.22
CA ASP A 123 -41.11 1.70 24.20
C ASP A 123 -41.65 1.63 22.76
N PRO A 124 -42.16 0.47 22.32
CA PRO A 124 -42.72 0.34 20.99
C PRO A 124 -43.91 1.29 20.85
N ILE A 125 -43.89 2.13 19.81
CA ILE A 125 -45.04 2.95 19.43
C ILE A 125 -46.12 2.00 18.93
N ASP A 126 -47.21 1.88 19.69
CA ASP A 126 -48.40 1.14 19.29
C ASP A 126 -49.03 1.79 18.05
N VAL A 127 -48.84 1.13 16.90
CA VAL A 127 -49.62 1.40 15.69
C VAL A 127 -50.92 0.61 15.81
N ALA A 128 -52.01 1.34 16.07
CA ALA A 128 -53.36 0.79 16.22
C ALA A 128 -53.72 -0.18 15.09
N SER A 129 -53.92 -1.45 15.45
CA SER A 129 -54.57 -2.47 14.62
C SER A 129 -55.70 -3.08 15.45
N ASP A 130 -56.92 -2.67 15.12
CA ASP A 130 -58.21 -3.07 15.67
C ASP A 130 -58.44 -4.60 15.56
N LEU A 131 -58.61 -5.32 16.69
CA LEU A 131 -59.34 -6.61 16.78
C LEU A 131 -59.65 -6.97 18.26
N PRO A 132 -60.78 -7.65 18.56
CA PRO A 132 -61.49 -7.47 19.83
C PRO A 132 -61.16 -8.47 20.96
N GLU A 133 -61.36 -7.93 22.17
CA GLU A 133 -61.19 -8.43 23.54
C GLU A 133 -61.94 -9.73 23.92
N ALA A 134 -61.35 -10.51 24.82
CA ALA A 134 -62.01 -11.50 25.69
C ALA A 134 -61.77 -11.15 27.18
N PRO A 135 -62.73 -11.41 28.10
CA PRO A 135 -62.81 -10.73 29.40
C PRO A 135 -61.91 -11.34 30.49
N PRO A 136 -61.67 -10.58 31.60
CA PRO A 136 -60.53 -10.77 32.50
C PRO A 136 -60.82 -11.73 33.66
N ALA A 137 -59.75 -12.32 34.21
CA ALA A 137 -59.74 -12.96 35.51
C ALA A 137 -58.61 -12.36 36.38
N PRO A 138 -58.79 -12.32 37.72
CA PRO A 138 -58.14 -11.33 38.58
C PRO A 138 -56.80 -11.78 39.16
N GLU A 139 -55.85 -10.85 39.21
CA GLU A 139 -54.79 -10.80 40.24
C GLU A 139 -55.37 -10.21 41.55
N PRO A 140 -54.76 -10.34 42.75
CA PRO A 140 -53.31 -10.51 42.97
C PRO A 140 -52.90 -11.42 44.15
N GLN A 141 -51.60 -11.69 44.25
CA GLN A 141 -50.74 -11.57 45.45
C GLN A 141 -49.62 -12.60 45.38
N GLU A 142 -48.43 -12.17 44.94
CA GLU A 142 -47.20 -12.88 45.25
C GLU A 142 -46.33 -12.02 46.15
N THR A 143 -46.00 -12.63 47.28
CA THR A 143 -45.34 -12.11 48.45
C THR A 143 -43.85 -11.93 48.20
N VAL A 144 -43.35 -10.72 48.46
CA VAL A 144 -41.92 -10.43 48.60
C VAL A 144 -41.44 -11.06 49.91
N PRO A 145 -40.43 -11.95 49.93
CA PRO A 145 -39.78 -12.34 51.17
C PRO A 145 -38.79 -11.26 51.65
N ASP A 146 -38.84 -11.05 52.96
CA ASP A 146 -38.10 -10.07 53.77
C ASP A 146 -36.58 -10.05 53.54
N THR A 147 -36.04 -8.84 53.68
CA THR A 147 -34.63 -8.54 53.83
C THR A 147 -34.11 -9.04 55.19
N PRO A 148 -33.01 -9.81 55.26
CA PRO A 148 -32.36 -10.05 56.53
C PRO A 148 -31.56 -8.80 56.96
N ALA A 149 -31.77 -8.45 58.23
CA ALA A 149 -31.16 -7.33 58.91
C ALA A 149 -29.62 -7.37 58.94
N ALA A 150 -29.08 -6.17 59.11
CA ALA A 150 -27.68 -5.85 59.31
C ALA A 150 -26.92 -6.77 60.29
N THR A 151 -25.73 -7.16 59.84
CA THR A 151 -24.45 -7.18 60.56
C THR A 151 -24.50 -7.19 62.09
N VAL A 152 -24.21 -8.36 62.68
CA VAL A 152 -23.46 -8.46 63.93
C VAL A 152 -22.24 -9.32 63.63
N ALA A 153 -21.06 -8.71 63.72
CA ALA A 153 -19.79 -9.41 63.63
C ALA A 153 -19.68 -10.48 64.73
N PRO A 154 -19.16 -11.69 64.45
CA PRO A 154 -18.72 -12.56 65.52
C PRO A 154 -17.50 -11.91 66.18
N SER A 155 -17.68 -11.46 67.42
CA SER A 155 -16.56 -11.10 68.28
C SER A 155 -15.64 -12.32 68.35
N ALA A 156 -14.40 -12.14 67.91
CA ALA A 156 -13.35 -13.14 67.98
C ALA A 156 -13.32 -13.75 69.39
N ALA A 157 -13.44 -15.08 69.48
CA ALA A 157 -13.12 -15.81 70.69
C ALA A 157 -11.64 -15.55 70.99
N LEU A 158 -11.40 -14.87 72.12
CA LEU A 158 -10.07 -14.76 72.68
C LEU A 158 -9.49 -16.17 72.90
N PRO A 159 -8.20 -16.40 72.59
CA PRO A 159 -7.54 -17.66 72.92
C PRO A 159 -7.59 -17.91 74.45
N PRO A 160 -7.58 -19.17 74.91
CA PRO A 160 -7.53 -19.48 76.33
C PRO A 160 -6.28 -18.84 76.95
N ALA A 161 -6.48 -18.14 78.07
CA ALA A 161 -5.43 -17.50 78.82
C ALA A 161 -4.31 -18.51 79.19
N PRO A 162 -3.02 -18.13 79.09
CA PRO A 162 -1.94 -18.98 79.57
C PRO A 162 -2.08 -19.23 81.09
N PRO A 163 -1.63 -20.39 81.60
CA PRO A 163 -1.64 -20.66 83.04
C PRO A 163 -0.84 -19.56 83.76
N SER A 164 -1.50 -18.83 84.65
CA SER A 164 -0.88 -17.80 85.45
C SER A 164 0.28 -18.41 86.25
N ALA A 165 1.47 -17.85 86.09
CA ALA A 165 2.62 -18.12 86.94
C ALA A 165 2.24 -17.89 88.42
N PRO A 166 2.84 -18.63 89.37
CA PRO A 166 2.51 -18.50 90.78
C PRO A 166 2.76 -17.06 91.24
N ALA A 167 1.74 -16.44 91.81
CA ALA A 167 1.84 -15.12 92.41
C ALA A 167 3.00 -15.13 93.42
N GLN A 168 3.90 -14.16 93.25
CA GLN A 168 4.98 -13.91 94.18
C GLN A 168 4.40 -13.48 95.53
N ASP A 169 5.04 -14.03 96.56
CA ASP A 169 5.08 -13.64 97.96
C ASP A 169 4.52 -12.22 98.24
N GLU A 170 3.25 -12.16 98.67
CA GLU A 170 2.70 -10.97 99.33
C GLU A 170 2.11 -11.37 100.69
N ALA A 171 2.80 -10.90 101.72
CA ALA A 171 2.31 -10.55 103.05
C ALA A 171 1.44 -11.59 103.80
N ALA A 172 2.12 -12.26 104.73
CA ALA A 172 1.62 -12.68 106.04
C ALA A 172 0.16 -12.32 106.34
N ALA A 173 -0.73 -13.31 106.22
CA ALA A 173 -2.05 -13.23 106.80
C ALA A 173 -1.94 -12.91 108.31
N PRO A 174 -2.68 -11.92 108.83
CA PRO A 174 -2.68 -11.67 110.26
C PRO A 174 -3.26 -12.89 110.98
N VAL A 175 -2.46 -13.43 111.90
CA VAL A 175 -2.89 -14.47 112.84
C VAL A 175 -4.19 -13.99 113.50
N PRO A 176 -5.30 -14.74 113.41
CA PRO A 176 -6.54 -14.32 114.05
C PRO A 176 -6.30 -14.17 115.56
N PRO A 177 -6.84 -13.13 116.22
CA PRO A 177 -6.66 -12.97 117.65
C PRO A 177 -7.28 -14.16 118.37
N ARG A 178 -6.46 -14.84 119.18
CA ARG A 178 -6.93 -15.90 120.09
C ARG A 178 -7.98 -15.29 121.02
N SER A 179 -9.19 -15.80 120.96
CA SER A 179 -10.28 -15.43 121.86
C SER A 179 -9.86 -15.66 123.32
N ALA A 180 -9.98 -14.64 124.18
CA ALA A 180 -9.70 -14.71 125.63
C ALA A 180 -10.73 -15.53 126.43
N LEU A 181 -11.57 -16.31 125.75
CA LEU A 181 -12.51 -17.31 126.29
C LEU A 181 -12.18 -18.73 125.80
N ALA A 182 -11.01 -18.96 125.22
CA ALA A 182 -10.52 -20.30 124.98
C ALA A 182 -10.16 -20.93 126.33
N LEU A 183 -10.96 -21.89 126.80
CA LEU A 183 -10.58 -22.74 127.92
C LEU A 183 -9.24 -23.42 127.57
N ASP A 184 -8.18 -23.09 128.32
CA ASP A 184 -6.83 -23.69 128.21
C ASP A 184 -6.80 -25.18 128.59
N ASP A 185 -7.87 -25.69 129.21
CA ASP A 185 -8.05 -27.09 129.56
C ASP A 185 -9.43 -27.56 129.10
N SER A 186 -9.59 -27.75 127.79
CA SER A 186 -10.50 -28.78 127.32
C SER A 186 -9.76 -30.11 127.48
N PRO A 187 -10.22 -31.05 128.32
CA PRO A 187 -9.61 -32.36 128.38
C PRO A 187 -9.65 -32.91 126.97
N ARG A 188 -8.47 -33.10 126.37
CA ARG A 188 -8.37 -33.79 125.09
C ARG A 188 -9.14 -35.10 125.29
N PRO A 189 -10.16 -35.41 124.47
CA PRO A 189 -10.85 -36.68 124.60
C PRO A 189 -9.77 -37.76 124.56
N ASN A 190 -9.59 -38.44 125.69
CA ASN A 190 -8.46 -39.34 125.95
C ASN A 190 -8.65 -40.70 125.29
N GLU A 191 -9.63 -40.80 124.41
CA GLU A 191 -9.89 -42.00 123.62
C GLU A 191 -9.84 -41.54 122.17
N ARG A 192 -8.63 -41.63 121.60
CA ARG A 192 -8.46 -41.72 120.15
C ARG A 192 -9.17 -43.02 119.76
N PRO A 193 -10.26 -42.98 118.97
CA PRO A 193 -10.85 -44.20 118.42
C PRO A 193 -9.74 -45.05 117.82
N GLU A 194 -9.63 -46.31 118.22
CA GLU A 194 -8.48 -47.17 117.86
C GLU A 194 -8.32 -47.29 116.33
N ASP A 195 -9.40 -47.07 115.56
CA ASP A 195 -9.47 -47.24 114.10
C ASP A 195 -9.29 -45.94 113.28
N LEU A 196 -8.94 -44.79 113.88
CA LEU A 196 -8.84 -43.51 113.15
C LEU A 196 -7.79 -43.52 112.03
N VAL A 197 -6.68 -44.23 112.24
CA VAL A 197 -5.60 -44.35 111.25
C VAL A 197 -6.08 -45.19 110.06
N GLU A 198 -6.83 -46.25 110.32
CA GLU A 198 -7.41 -47.11 109.28
C GLU A 198 -8.52 -46.39 108.51
N ALA A 199 -9.40 -45.63 109.19
CA ALA A 199 -10.40 -44.80 108.53
C ALA A 199 -9.77 -43.69 107.66
N TYR A 200 -8.67 -43.08 108.12
CA TYR A 200 -7.90 -42.11 107.33
C TYR A 200 -7.26 -42.77 106.11
N GLN A 201 -6.60 -43.93 106.27
CA GLN A 201 -5.98 -44.67 105.18
C GLN A 201 -7.01 -45.14 104.15
N ALA A 202 -8.19 -45.61 104.59
CA ALA A 202 -9.30 -45.99 103.70
C ALA A 202 -9.83 -44.79 102.89
N ARG A 203 -9.93 -43.60 103.51
CA ARG A 203 -10.33 -42.38 102.80
C ARG A 203 -9.29 -41.96 101.76
N ILE A 204 -7.99 -42.04 102.08
CA ILE A 204 -6.92 -41.72 101.12
C ILE A 204 -6.92 -42.73 99.98
N ALA A 205 -7.09 -44.02 100.26
CA ALA A 205 -7.20 -45.05 99.22
C ALA A 205 -8.42 -44.80 98.30
N ALA A 206 -9.58 -44.48 98.88
CA ALA A 206 -10.78 -44.13 98.12
C ALA A 206 -10.59 -42.86 97.28
N GLN A 207 -9.91 -41.83 97.80
CA GLN A 207 -9.57 -40.64 97.02
C GLN A 207 -8.60 -40.94 95.88
N GLN A 208 -7.60 -41.80 96.09
CA GLN A 208 -6.67 -42.22 95.05
C GLN A 208 -7.38 -43.05 93.96
N GLU A 209 -8.31 -43.91 94.33
CA GLU A 209 -9.12 -44.67 93.38
C GLU A 209 -10.04 -43.75 92.56
N ALA A 210 -10.73 -42.81 93.22
CA ALA A 210 -11.54 -41.80 92.55
C ALA A 210 -10.68 -40.93 91.60
N ALA A 211 -9.46 -40.56 92.00
CA ALA A 211 -8.53 -39.82 91.15
C ALA A 211 -8.08 -40.65 89.93
N ARG A 212 -7.86 -41.97 90.09
CA ARG A 212 -7.54 -42.87 88.98
C ARG A 212 -8.71 -43.03 88.02
N GLN A 213 -9.93 -43.15 88.53
CA GLN A 213 -11.15 -43.21 87.71
C GLN A 213 -11.34 -41.90 86.93
N ALA A 214 -11.23 -40.75 87.59
CA ALA A 214 -11.32 -39.45 86.93
C ALA A 214 -10.21 -39.25 85.88
N ALA A 215 -8.98 -39.71 86.13
CA ALA A 215 -7.90 -39.67 85.15
C ALA A 215 -8.19 -40.57 83.93
N ALA A 216 -8.72 -41.78 84.15
CA ALA A 216 -9.10 -42.68 83.07
C ALA A 216 -10.27 -42.13 82.23
N GLU A 217 -11.26 -41.51 82.87
CA GLU A 217 -12.37 -40.83 82.18
C GLU A 217 -11.89 -39.63 81.37
N ALA A 218 -10.97 -38.82 81.92
CA ALA A 218 -10.36 -37.70 81.20
C ALA A 218 -9.52 -38.17 80.00
N GLU A 219 -8.78 -39.27 80.13
CA GLU A 219 -8.02 -39.86 79.01
C GLU A 219 -8.96 -40.39 77.91
N ALA A 220 -10.05 -41.06 78.29
CA ALA A 220 -11.07 -41.52 77.35
C ALA A 220 -11.77 -40.36 76.63
N GLN A 221 -12.08 -39.27 77.34
CA GLN A 221 -12.62 -38.04 76.74
C GLN A 221 -11.62 -37.40 75.76
N ALA A 222 -10.35 -37.27 76.15
CA ALA A 222 -9.32 -36.73 75.27
C ALA A 222 -9.06 -37.61 74.03
N GLU A 223 -9.20 -38.93 74.14
CA GLU A 223 -9.16 -39.82 72.97
C GLU A 223 -10.38 -39.62 72.06
N ALA A 224 -11.59 -39.53 72.62
CA ALA A 224 -12.80 -39.27 71.85
C ALA A 224 -12.75 -37.91 71.13
N GLU A 225 -12.25 -36.85 71.79
CA GLU A 225 -12.04 -35.53 71.18
C GLU A 225 -11.02 -35.59 70.04
N ARG A 226 -9.92 -36.34 70.20
CA ARG A 226 -8.93 -36.53 69.14
C ARG A 226 -9.51 -37.28 67.93
N GLN A 227 -10.34 -38.30 68.16
CA GLN A 227 -11.02 -39.03 67.09
C GLN A 227 -12.02 -38.12 66.36
N ALA A 228 -12.82 -37.35 67.09
CA ALA A 228 -13.75 -36.38 66.50
C ALA A 228 -13.02 -35.29 65.69
N ALA A 229 -11.88 -34.79 66.18
CA ALA A 229 -11.05 -33.82 65.45
C ALA A 229 -10.45 -34.42 64.17
N GLN A 230 -10.01 -35.69 64.20
CA GLN A 230 -9.52 -36.38 63.00
C GLN A 230 -10.62 -36.60 61.96
N GLU A 231 -11.83 -36.96 62.39
CA GLU A 231 -12.97 -37.12 61.49
C GLU A 231 -13.38 -35.77 60.87
N ALA A 232 -13.44 -34.70 61.66
CA ALA A 232 -13.71 -33.35 61.16
C ALA A 232 -12.65 -32.91 60.14
N ALA A 233 -11.36 -33.12 60.43
CA ALA A 233 -10.28 -32.82 59.50
C ALA A 233 -10.38 -33.61 58.20
N ARG A 234 -10.79 -34.90 58.27
CA ARG A 234 -11.02 -35.72 57.08
C ARG A 234 -12.20 -35.21 56.25
N GLN A 235 -13.31 -34.85 56.88
CA GLN A 235 -14.46 -34.28 56.19
C GLN A 235 -14.13 -32.95 55.52
N GLU A 236 -13.33 -32.10 56.17
CA GLU A 236 -12.85 -30.85 55.57
C GLU A 236 -11.95 -31.12 54.37
N ALA A 237 -11.00 -32.05 54.47
CA ALA A 237 -10.13 -32.44 53.36
C ALA A 237 -10.93 -33.00 52.16
N GLU A 238 -11.97 -33.81 52.42
CA GLU A 238 -12.86 -34.33 51.38
C GLU A 238 -13.66 -33.19 50.70
N ARG A 239 -14.13 -32.19 51.46
CA ARG A 239 -14.79 -31.00 50.91
C ARG A 239 -13.85 -30.15 50.06
N GLN A 240 -12.62 -29.94 50.52
CA GLN A 240 -11.60 -29.20 49.76
C GLN A 240 -11.25 -29.92 48.46
N ALA A 241 -11.06 -31.24 48.51
CA ALA A 241 -10.81 -32.05 47.32
C ALA A 241 -11.99 -32.06 46.33
N ALA A 242 -13.24 -32.05 46.83
CA ALA A 242 -14.42 -31.92 45.98
C ALA A 242 -14.47 -30.54 45.29
N ALA A 243 -14.22 -29.47 46.03
CA ALA A 243 -14.19 -28.10 45.49
C ALA A 243 -13.06 -27.92 44.47
N GLU A 244 -11.90 -28.54 44.67
CA GLU A 244 -10.80 -28.51 43.71
C GLU A 244 -11.18 -29.24 42.41
N ARG A 245 -11.81 -30.43 42.51
CA ARG A 245 -12.29 -31.16 41.33
C ARG A 245 -13.34 -30.37 40.55
N GLU A 246 -14.25 -29.68 41.24
CA GLU A 246 -15.25 -28.84 40.60
C GLU A 246 -14.59 -27.66 39.86
N ARG A 247 -13.57 -27.02 40.46
CA ARG A 247 -12.78 -25.97 39.81
C ARG A 247 -12.05 -26.48 38.57
N GLN A 248 -11.41 -27.64 38.67
CA GLN A 248 -10.72 -28.27 37.52
C GLN A 248 -11.71 -28.62 36.41
N GLN A 249 -12.90 -29.12 36.74
CA GLN A 249 -13.95 -29.39 35.75
C GLN A 249 -14.46 -28.11 35.09
N ALA A 250 -14.67 -27.04 35.85
CA ALA A 250 -15.06 -25.75 35.32
C ALA A 250 -13.99 -25.15 34.39
N GLU A 251 -12.70 -25.29 34.74
CA GLU A 251 -11.61 -24.84 33.89
C GLU A 251 -11.54 -25.62 32.57
N VAL A 252 -11.66 -26.96 32.61
CA VAL A 252 -11.71 -27.80 31.40
C VAL A 252 -12.93 -27.46 30.55
N ALA A 253 -14.10 -27.22 31.15
CA ALA A 253 -15.30 -26.81 30.43
C ALA A 253 -15.10 -25.44 29.75
N ALA A 254 -14.52 -24.47 30.46
CA ALA A 254 -14.23 -23.15 29.91
C ALA A 254 -13.20 -23.22 28.77
N GLN A 255 -12.17 -24.07 28.88
CA GLN A 255 -11.21 -24.31 27.80
C GLN A 255 -11.90 -24.93 26.58
N ALA A 256 -12.76 -25.93 26.76
CA ALA A 256 -13.50 -26.55 25.66
C ALA A 256 -14.44 -25.55 24.96
N GLU A 257 -15.10 -24.67 25.72
CA GLU A 257 -15.94 -23.59 25.16
C GLU A 257 -15.10 -22.58 24.36
N ALA A 258 -13.94 -22.16 24.89
CA ALA A 258 -13.03 -21.25 24.19
C ALA A 258 -12.48 -21.87 22.91
N GLU A 259 -12.12 -23.16 22.91
CA GLU A 259 -11.69 -23.89 21.73
C GLU A 259 -12.80 -23.98 20.68
N ALA A 260 -14.04 -24.27 21.10
CA ALA A 260 -15.20 -24.32 20.21
C ALA A 260 -15.51 -22.94 19.59
N GLN A 261 -15.41 -21.86 20.37
CA GLN A 261 -15.55 -20.49 19.87
C GLN A 261 -14.46 -20.15 18.85
N ALA A 262 -13.19 -20.46 19.17
CA ALA A 262 -12.08 -20.25 18.25
C ALA A 262 -12.23 -21.05 16.96
N GLU A 263 -12.77 -22.28 17.02
CA GLU A 263 -13.09 -23.06 15.82
C GLU A 263 -14.22 -22.43 15.00
N ALA A 264 -15.30 -22.00 15.64
CA ALA A 264 -16.40 -21.32 14.98
C ALA A 264 -15.95 -20.03 14.29
N GLU A 265 -15.07 -19.24 14.93
CA GLU A 265 -14.48 -18.05 14.32
C GLU A 265 -13.61 -18.39 13.11
N ARG A 266 -12.78 -19.45 13.18
CA ARG A 266 -11.99 -19.91 12.03
C ARG A 266 -12.88 -20.30 10.86
N GLN A 267 -13.95 -21.07 11.13
CA GLN A 267 -14.92 -21.48 10.10
C GLN A 267 -15.64 -20.27 9.50
N ALA A 268 -16.04 -19.29 10.32
CA ALA A 268 -16.66 -18.05 9.85
C ALA A 268 -15.70 -17.22 8.99
N GLN A 269 -14.43 -17.12 9.38
CA GLN A 269 -13.41 -16.43 8.60
C GLN A 269 -13.13 -17.12 7.26
N GLU A 270 -13.10 -18.45 7.23
CA GLU A 270 -12.94 -19.25 6.01
C GLU A 270 -14.14 -19.06 5.08
N ALA A 271 -15.36 -19.19 5.58
CA ALA A 271 -16.58 -18.93 4.81
C ALA A 271 -16.60 -17.50 4.23
N ALA A 272 -16.20 -16.49 5.02
CA ALA A 272 -16.10 -15.12 4.55
C ALA A 272 -14.99 -14.93 3.50
N ARG A 273 -13.88 -15.69 3.57
CA ARG A 273 -12.84 -15.69 2.53
C ARG A 273 -13.36 -16.32 1.24
N GLU A 274 -14.06 -17.45 1.33
CA GLU A 274 -14.67 -18.10 0.17
C GLU A 274 -15.70 -17.19 -0.50
N GLU A 275 -16.55 -16.52 0.28
CA GLU A 275 -17.54 -15.59 -0.26
C GLU A 275 -16.86 -14.42 -0.99
N ARG A 276 -15.82 -13.81 -0.39
CA ARG A 276 -15.03 -12.76 -1.06
C ARG A 276 -14.37 -13.26 -2.34
N GLN A 277 -13.87 -14.49 -2.36
CA GLN A 277 -13.30 -15.10 -3.56
C GLN A 277 -14.36 -15.30 -4.65
N ARG A 278 -15.57 -15.75 -4.29
CA ARG A 278 -16.69 -15.87 -5.23
C ARG A 278 -17.10 -14.53 -5.80
N GLN A 279 -17.24 -13.51 -4.96
CA GLN A 279 -17.56 -12.14 -5.39
C GLN A 279 -16.47 -11.57 -6.30
N ALA A 280 -15.19 -11.80 -5.98
CA ALA A 280 -14.07 -11.38 -6.82
C ALA A 280 -14.07 -12.10 -8.18
N ALA A 281 -14.33 -13.41 -8.20
CA ALA A 281 -14.42 -14.19 -9.44
C ALA A 281 -15.61 -13.74 -10.31
N GLU A 282 -16.75 -13.43 -9.69
CA GLU A 282 -17.92 -12.91 -10.42
C GLU A 282 -17.65 -11.52 -11.00
N ALA A 283 -17.00 -10.62 -10.24
CA ALA A 283 -16.59 -9.31 -10.72
C ALA A 283 -15.60 -9.40 -11.88
N GLN A 284 -14.61 -10.30 -11.79
CA GLN A 284 -13.66 -10.58 -12.88
C GLN A 284 -14.37 -11.12 -14.13
N ALA A 285 -15.31 -12.06 -13.96
CA ALA A 285 -16.09 -12.58 -15.08
C ALA A 285 -16.97 -11.50 -15.72
N GLU A 286 -17.51 -10.56 -14.94
CA GLU A 286 -18.26 -9.43 -15.47
C GLU A 286 -17.35 -8.46 -16.25
N GLU A 287 -16.17 -8.15 -15.72
CA GLU A 287 -15.17 -7.33 -16.41
C GLU A 287 -14.75 -7.97 -17.74
N GLU A 288 -14.50 -9.28 -17.76
CA GLU A 288 -14.15 -10.02 -18.98
C GLU A 288 -15.28 -9.96 -20.02
N ARG A 289 -16.55 -10.14 -19.59
CA ARG A 289 -17.71 -9.99 -20.48
C ARG A 289 -17.80 -8.58 -21.07
N ARG A 290 -17.60 -7.54 -20.24
CA ARG A 290 -17.61 -6.14 -20.70
C ARG A 290 -16.46 -5.87 -21.68
N ALA A 291 -15.27 -6.42 -21.43
CA ALA A 291 -14.14 -6.32 -22.33
C ALA A 291 -14.38 -7.05 -23.66
N GLU A 292 -15.01 -8.22 -23.64
CA GLU A 292 -15.40 -8.95 -24.85
C GLU A 292 -16.45 -8.18 -25.66
N GLU A 293 -17.47 -7.62 -25.00
CA GLU A 293 -18.49 -6.80 -25.65
C GLU A 293 -17.87 -5.54 -26.29
N ALA A 294 -16.97 -4.85 -25.58
CA ALA A 294 -16.23 -3.72 -26.11
C ALA A 294 -15.40 -4.09 -27.35
N ARG A 295 -14.70 -5.24 -27.32
CA ARG A 295 -13.96 -5.74 -28.50
C ARG A 295 -14.88 -6.04 -29.68
N ARG A 296 -16.06 -6.63 -29.44
CA ARG A 296 -17.05 -6.90 -30.49
C ARG A 296 -17.61 -5.61 -31.08
N GLU A 297 -17.81 -4.59 -30.25
CA GLU A 297 -18.23 -3.28 -30.72
C GLU A 297 -17.14 -2.61 -31.56
N GLU A 298 -15.89 -2.64 -31.11
CA GLU A 298 -14.74 -2.13 -31.88
C GLU A 298 -14.61 -2.85 -33.23
N GLU A 299 -14.72 -4.19 -33.24
CA GLU A 299 -14.70 -4.98 -34.48
C GLU A 299 -15.85 -4.59 -35.42
N ARG A 300 -17.06 -4.36 -34.89
CA ARG A 300 -18.20 -3.88 -35.67
C ARG A 300 -17.95 -2.50 -36.25
N GLN A 301 -17.40 -1.57 -35.47
CA GLN A 301 -17.05 -0.22 -35.93
C GLN A 301 -15.96 -0.28 -37.01
N ALA A 302 -14.94 -1.11 -36.83
CA ALA A 302 -13.90 -1.33 -37.83
C ALA A 302 -14.46 -1.94 -39.13
N ALA A 303 -15.37 -2.90 -39.03
CA ALA A 303 -16.04 -3.49 -40.18
C ALA A 303 -16.91 -2.47 -40.92
N GLU A 304 -17.63 -1.60 -40.22
CA GLU A 304 -18.40 -0.52 -40.83
C GLU A 304 -17.49 0.51 -41.52
N ALA A 305 -16.39 0.91 -40.88
CA ALA A 305 -15.41 1.81 -41.48
C ALA A 305 -14.79 1.21 -42.75
N ALA A 306 -14.40 -0.07 -42.72
CA ALA A 306 -13.88 -0.79 -43.88
C ALA A 306 -14.92 -0.90 -45.01
N ALA A 307 -16.20 -1.09 -44.67
CA ALA A 307 -17.28 -1.11 -45.66
C ALA A 307 -17.45 0.25 -46.35
N ARG A 308 -17.40 1.35 -45.59
CA ARG A 308 -17.45 2.72 -46.13
C ARG A 308 -16.26 3.00 -47.05
N GLU A 309 -15.05 2.63 -46.63
CA GLU A 309 -13.86 2.79 -47.47
C GLU A 309 -13.95 1.95 -48.75
N ALA A 310 -14.49 0.73 -48.67
CA ALA A 310 -14.70 -0.11 -49.84
C ALA A 310 -15.74 0.49 -50.81
N GLU A 311 -16.79 1.15 -50.29
CA GLU A 311 -17.76 1.88 -51.11
C GLU A 311 -17.13 3.10 -51.79
N GLU A 312 -16.34 3.89 -51.06
CA GLU A 312 -15.61 5.03 -51.62
C GLU A 312 -14.64 4.60 -52.74
N ARG A 313 -13.90 3.50 -52.54
CA ARG A 313 -13.01 2.93 -53.56
C ARG A 313 -13.78 2.52 -54.81
N ARG A 314 -14.95 1.89 -54.66
CA ARG A 314 -15.82 1.53 -55.81
C ARG A 314 -16.32 2.78 -56.52
N ALA A 315 -16.78 3.78 -55.78
CA ALA A 315 -17.24 5.04 -56.36
C ALA A 315 -16.11 5.78 -57.11
N GLU A 316 -14.88 5.74 -56.59
CA GLU A 316 -13.71 6.28 -57.28
C GLU A 316 -13.39 5.50 -58.55
N GLU A 317 -13.44 4.17 -58.51
CA GLU A 317 -13.23 3.32 -59.68
C GLU A 317 -14.30 3.58 -60.76
N GLU A 318 -15.58 3.67 -60.38
CA GLU A 318 -16.67 4.03 -61.29
C GLU A 318 -16.46 5.42 -61.89
N ARG A 319 -16.01 6.41 -61.11
CA ARG A 319 -15.66 7.74 -61.63
C ARG A 319 -14.53 7.68 -62.64
N ARG A 320 -13.48 6.90 -62.38
CA ARG A 320 -12.36 6.72 -63.32
C ARG A 320 -12.82 6.03 -64.61
N GLN A 321 -13.67 5.01 -64.50
CA GLN A 321 -14.25 4.33 -65.65
C GLN A 321 -15.14 5.29 -66.47
N ALA A 322 -15.96 6.10 -65.81
CA ALA A 322 -16.79 7.10 -66.47
C ALA A 322 -15.95 8.18 -67.17
N GLU A 323 -14.86 8.65 -66.54
CA GLU A 323 -13.93 9.59 -67.16
C GLU A 323 -13.23 8.98 -68.38
N GLN A 324 -12.79 7.73 -68.29
CA GLN A 324 -12.20 7.03 -69.41
C GLN A 324 -13.20 6.87 -70.56
N ALA A 325 -14.44 6.44 -70.27
CA ALA A 325 -15.49 6.30 -71.28
C ALA A 325 -15.80 7.65 -71.95
N ALA A 326 -15.81 8.76 -71.19
CA ALA A 326 -16.00 10.09 -71.74
C ALA A 326 -14.85 10.51 -72.66
N ARG A 327 -13.60 10.21 -72.29
CA ARG A 327 -12.42 10.44 -73.15
C ARG A 327 -12.48 9.62 -74.43
N GLU A 328 -12.86 8.35 -74.34
CA GLU A 328 -13.05 7.49 -75.52
C GLU A 328 -14.19 8.01 -76.42
N GLU A 329 -15.27 8.52 -75.85
CA GLU A 329 -16.35 9.15 -76.63
C GLU A 329 -15.87 10.44 -77.32
N GLU A 330 -15.12 11.29 -76.62
CA GLU A 330 -14.51 12.50 -77.18
C GLU A 330 -13.55 12.17 -78.32
N GLU A 331 -12.68 11.17 -78.15
CA GLU A 331 -11.77 10.70 -79.20
C GLU A 331 -12.54 10.17 -80.41
N ARG A 332 -13.62 9.42 -80.19
CA ARG A 332 -14.50 8.96 -81.28
C ARG A 332 -15.16 10.11 -82.02
N ARG A 333 -15.64 11.14 -81.31
CA ARG A 333 -16.21 12.34 -81.93
C ARG A 333 -15.15 13.10 -82.73
N ALA A 334 -13.96 13.30 -82.18
CA ALA A 334 -12.85 13.93 -82.86
C ALA A 334 -12.42 13.14 -84.12
N ALA A 335 -12.40 11.81 -84.05
CA ALA A 335 -12.11 10.96 -85.21
C ALA A 335 -13.19 11.06 -86.29
N GLN A 336 -14.47 11.14 -85.92
CA GLN A 336 -15.57 11.37 -86.87
C GLN A 336 -15.44 12.75 -87.54
N GLU A 337 -15.20 13.81 -86.77
CA GLU A 337 -14.99 15.15 -87.32
C GLU A 337 -13.77 15.22 -88.24
N ALA A 338 -12.67 14.53 -87.89
CA ALA A 338 -11.49 14.43 -88.74
C ALA A 338 -11.78 13.68 -90.05
N ALA A 339 -12.54 12.59 -90.00
CA ALA A 339 -12.96 11.85 -91.18
C ALA A 339 -13.87 12.69 -92.10
N GLU A 340 -14.84 13.43 -91.53
CA GLU A 340 -15.67 14.37 -92.29
C GLU A 340 -14.85 15.50 -92.90
N ALA A 341 -13.86 16.03 -92.16
CA ALA A 341 -12.96 17.06 -92.67
C ALA A 341 -12.09 16.53 -93.82
N GLU A 342 -11.63 15.28 -93.74
CA GLU A 342 -10.90 14.63 -94.82
C GLU A 342 -11.80 14.42 -96.05
N GLU A 343 -13.04 13.94 -95.87
CA GLU A 343 -14.00 13.81 -96.97
C GLU A 343 -14.28 15.15 -97.65
N ARG A 344 -14.46 16.23 -96.87
CA ARG A 344 -14.62 17.59 -97.40
C ARG A 344 -13.41 18.05 -98.18
N ARG A 345 -12.18 17.74 -97.72
CA ARG A 345 -10.94 18.05 -98.46
C ARG A 345 -10.90 17.29 -99.78
N GLN A 346 -11.16 15.98 -99.76
CA GLN A 346 -11.20 15.17 -100.98
C GLN A 346 -12.28 15.65 -101.96
N ALA A 347 -13.45 16.04 -101.46
CA ALA A 347 -14.51 16.62 -102.28
C ALA A 347 -14.10 17.97 -102.89
N ALA A 348 -13.42 18.84 -102.12
CA ALA A 348 -12.89 20.10 -102.61
C ALA A 348 -11.80 19.89 -103.67
N GLU A 349 -10.91 18.91 -103.49
CA GLU A 349 -9.90 18.53 -104.48
C GLU A 349 -10.54 18.02 -105.78
N ARG A 350 -11.54 17.13 -105.69
CA ARG A 350 -12.31 16.67 -106.87
C ARG A 350 -12.99 17.84 -107.58
N ALA A 351 -13.64 18.73 -106.83
CA ALA A 351 -14.28 19.92 -107.39
C ALA A 351 -13.26 20.87 -108.06
N ALA A 352 -12.05 21.00 -107.50
CA ALA A 352 -10.97 21.79 -108.09
C ALA A 352 -10.46 21.16 -109.39
N GLN A 353 -10.29 19.83 -109.43
CA GLN A 353 -9.93 19.10 -110.64
C GLN A 353 -11.00 19.24 -111.73
N GLU A 354 -12.27 19.05 -111.39
CA GLU A 354 -13.39 19.27 -112.33
C GLU A 354 -13.43 20.73 -112.84
N ALA A 355 -13.14 21.71 -111.98
CA ALA A 355 -13.07 23.11 -112.37
C ALA A 355 -11.89 23.39 -113.31
N GLU A 356 -10.73 22.75 -113.08
CA GLU A 356 -9.56 22.82 -113.96
C GLU A 356 -9.85 22.17 -115.32
N GLU A 357 -10.46 20.98 -115.34
CA GLU A 357 -10.90 20.33 -116.58
C GLU A 357 -11.89 21.18 -117.37
N ARG A 358 -12.85 21.82 -116.68
CA ARG A 358 -13.77 22.78 -117.31
C ARG A 358 -13.06 24.00 -117.87
N ARG A 359 -12.05 24.52 -117.17
CA ARG A 359 -11.20 25.63 -117.67
C ARG A 359 -10.41 25.19 -118.90
N ALA A 360 -9.76 24.04 -118.88
CA ALA A 360 -9.03 23.48 -120.01
C ALA A 360 -9.96 23.16 -121.20
N ALA A 361 -11.20 22.72 -120.95
CA ALA A 361 -12.21 22.55 -121.99
C ALA A 361 -12.65 23.89 -122.58
N ALA A 362 -12.89 24.91 -121.74
CA ALA A 362 -13.23 26.26 -122.19
C ALA A 362 -12.08 26.93 -122.95
N GLU A 363 -10.83 26.70 -122.55
CA GLU A 363 -9.64 27.16 -123.27
C GLU A 363 -9.54 26.48 -124.64
N ARG A 364 -9.74 25.16 -124.73
CA ARG A 364 -9.80 24.46 -126.02
C ARG A 364 -10.93 24.96 -126.91
N GLU A 365 -12.11 25.21 -126.36
CA GLU A 365 -13.23 25.81 -127.10
C GLU A 365 -12.90 27.25 -127.55
N ALA A 366 -12.20 28.02 -126.72
CA ALA A 366 -11.72 29.35 -127.09
C ALA A 366 -10.66 29.31 -128.19
N GLU A 367 -9.71 28.37 -128.13
CA GLU A 367 -8.71 28.12 -129.18
C GLU A 367 -9.36 27.65 -130.48
N GLU A 368 -10.38 26.79 -130.43
CA GLU A 368 -11.18 26.39 -131.60
C GLU A 368 -11.95 27.58 -132.20
N ARG A 369 -12.54 28.43 -131.35
CA ARG A 369 -13.19 29.68 -131.79
C ARG A 369 -12.18 30.65 -132.41
N GLU A 370 -11.01 30.82 -131.82
CA GLU A 370 -9.93 31.66 -132.37
C GLU A 370 -9.38 31.09 -133.68
N ALA A 371 -9.25 29.76 -133.80
CA ALA A 371 -8.88 29.11 -135.04
C ALA A 371 -9.97 29.27 -136.12
N ALA A 372 -11.24 29.17 -135.75
CA ALA A 372 -12.37 29.43 -136.63
C ALA A 372 -12.44 30.91 -137.06
N ASP A 373 -12.17 31.85 -136.15
CA ASP A 373 -12.08 33.28 -136.45
C ASP A 373 -10.88 33.59 -137.36
N ARG A 374 -9.73 32.94 -137.14
CA ARG A 374 -8.56 33.06 -138.03
C ARG A 374 -8.85 32.49 -139.41
N GLN A 375 -9.56 31.36 -139.48
CA GLN A 375 -10.00 30.78 -140.74
C GLN A 375 -11.02 31.69 -141.43
N ALA A 376 -11.97 32.28 -140.70
CA ALA A 376 -12.92 33.26 -141.23
C ALA A 376 -12.20 34.54 -141.70
N LEU A 377 -11.13 34.97 -141.02
CA LEU A 377 -10.29 36.09 -141.44
C LEU A 377 -9.49 35.74 -142.71
N GLU A 378 -8.96 34.52 -142.81
CA GLU A 378 -8.29 34.01 -144.02
C GLU A 378 -9.26 33.87 -145.20
N ASP A 379 -10.50 33.44 -144.96
CA ASP A 379 -11.57 33.39 -145.95
C ASP A 379 -12.00 34.82 -146.36
N ALA A 380 -12.12 35.76 -145.41
CA ALA A 380 -12.37 37.17 -145.71
C ALA A 380 -11.21 37.84 -146.44
N LEU A 381 -9.95 37.46 -146.16
CA LEU A 381 -8.76 37.91 -146.90
C LEU A 381 -8.68 37.29 -148.30
N ARG A 382 -9.18 36.06 -148.47
CA ARG A 382 -9.34 35.42 -149.79
C ARG A 382 -10.44 36.10 -150.60
N GLU A 383 -11.55 36.46 -149.95
CA GLU A 383 -12.65 37.22 -150.56
C GLU A 383 -12.25 38.68 -150.84
N ALA A 384 -11.30 39.25 -150.09
CA ALA A 384 -10.70 40.56 -150.36
C ALA A 384 -9.60 40.55 -151.45
N GLN A 385 -9.11 39.38 -151.89
CA GLN A 385 -8.15 39.25 -153.00
C GLN A 385 -8.82 38.89 -154.34
N ASP A 386 -10.09 38.49 -154.31
CA ASP A 386 -10.95 38.22 -155.46
C ASP A 386 -12.23 39.10 -155.42
N GLY A 387 -12.09 40.43 -155.36
CA GLY A 387 -13.28 41.29 -155.35
C GLY A 387 -13.01 42.79 -155.28
N ASP A 388 -13.19 43.46 -156.42
CA ASP A 388 -13.26 44.92 -156.61
C ASP A 388 -14.65 45.47 -156.23
N ALA A 389 -14.69 46.75 -155.75
CA ALA A 389 -15.84 47.59 -155.36
C ALA A 389 -16.46 47.32 -153.96
N GLY A 390 -16.84 48.27 -153.10
CA GLY A 390 -17.03 49.74 -153.15
C GLY A 390 -18.10 50.15 -152.12
N ALA A 391 -18.10 51.43 -151.68
CA ALA A 391 -19.17 52.18 -150.95
C ALA A 391 -19.37 51.87 -149.43
N GLU A 392 -19.15 52.79 -148.47
CA GLU A 392 -19.86 54.04 -148.06
C GLU A 392 -21.08 53.85 -147.12
N GLY A 393 -21.16 54.68 -146.05
CA GLY A 393 -22.36 55.00 -145.25
C GLY A 393 -22.34 54.46 -143.80
N GLN A 394 -22.06 55.23 -142.74
CA GLN A 394 -22.83 56.27 -142.04
C GLN A 394 -24.15 55.84 -141.33
N ASP A 395 -24.09 56.02 -140.01
CA ASP A 395 -25.07 56.67 -139.11
C ASP A 395 -26.24 55.92 -138.42
N THR A 396 -26.37 56.37 -137.17
CA THR A 396 -27.51 56.37 -136.22
C THR A 396 -27.67 55.11 -135.36
N ALA A 397 -27.33 55.15 -134.07
CA ALA A 397 -27.91 55.87 -132.92
C ALA A 397 -29.01 55.07 -132.22
N SER A 398 -29.14 55.39 -130.92
CA SER A 398 -30.31 55.15 -130.06
C SER A 398 -30.39 53.79 -129.35
N THR A 399 -30.68 53.67 -128.06
CA THR A 399 -30.82 54.58 -126.89
C THR A 399 -31.08 53.67 -125.67
N GLY A 400 -30.83 54.19 -124.47
CA GLY A 400 -31.63 53.87 -123.28
C GLY A 400 -30.85 53.10 -122.21
N ASP A 401 -30.24 53.78 -121.22
CA ASP A 401 -30.84 54.38 -120.01
C ASP A 401 -30.92 53.40 -118.83
N THR A 402 -30.06 53.58 -117.81
CA THR A 402 -30.37 54.10 -116.44
C THR A 402 -30.98 53.03 -115.52
N VAL A 403 -30.85 52.97 -114.19
CA VAL A 403 -30.44 53.81 -113.06
C VAL A 403 -30.37 52.78 -111.87
N GLY A 404 -29.65 52.88 -110.77
CA GLY A 404 -28.85 53.92 -110.12
C GLY A 404 -28.55 53.49 -108.67
N GLY A 405 -27.39 53.88 -108.14
CA GLY A 405 -27.22 54.38 -106.76
C GLY A 405 -27.03 53.32 -105.65
N ASN A 406 -26.24 53.53 -104.58
CA ASN A 406 -25.53 54.71 -104.11
C ASN A 406 -24.40 54.32 -103.13
N ARG A 407 -23.58 55.31 -102.82
CA ARG A 407 -22.36 55.36 -102.00
C ARG A 407 -22.60 55.38 -100.46
N GLN A 408 -21.64 54.80 -99.73
CA GLN A 408 -20.89 55.33 -98.57
C GLN A 408 -21.59 55.83 -97.26
N ARG A 409 -21.05 55.30 -96.14
CA ARG A 409 -20.39 56.03 -95.01
C ARG A 409 -21.23 56.58 -93.81
N ILE A 410 -20.95 55.95 -92.63
CA ILE A 410 -20.66 56.45 -91.25
C ILE A 410 -21.76 57.10 -90.38
N GLU A 411 -21.58 56.90 -89.05
CA GLU A 411 -22.20 57.54 -87.86
C GLU A 411 -23.59 56.99 -87.47
N GLY A 412 -23.93 56.69 -86.22
CA GLY A 412 -23.30 56.88 -84.91
C GLY A 412 -24.39 56.79 -83.82
N GLY A 413 -24.05 56.34 -82.60
CA GLY A 413 -24.78 56.60 -81.33
C GLY A 413 -26.17 55.94 -81.17
N ASP A 414 -26.71 55.62 -80.00
CA ASP A 414 -26.34 55.79 -78.59
C ASP A 414 -27.35 54.96 -77.75
N GLY A 415 -26.98 54.57 -76.52
CA GLY A 415 -27.92 54.20 -75.45
C GLY A 415 -27.80 52.75 -74.95
N ALA A 416 -26.90 52.48 -74.00
CA ALA A 416 -27.19 52.38 -72.55
C ALA A 416 -27.68 50.96 -72.16
N SER A 417 -27.17 50.24 -71.16
CA SER A 417 -26.50 50.59 -69.90
C SER A 417 -25.98 49.31 -69.23
N ALA A 418 -24.75 49.30 -68.68
CA ALA A 418 -24.36 48.66 -67.41
C ALA A 418 -22.83 48.68 -67.26
N ALA A 419 -22.35 49.13 -66.10
CA ALA A 419 -20.95 49.15 -65.70
C ALA A 419 -20.72 48.14 -64.56
N GLN A 420 -19.55 47.47 -64.60
CA GLN A 420 -18.79 46.82 -63.51
C GLN A 420 -19.47 45.56 -62.89
N ASP A 421 -18.83 44.43 -62.56
CA ASP A 421 -17.45 44.08 -62.20
C ASP A 421 -17.28 42.50 -62.25
N PRO A 422 -16.24 41.81 -61.72
CA PRO A 422 -15.32 40.99 -62.52
C PRO A 422 -15.18 39.51 -62.05
N LEU A 423 -14.83 38.55 -62.93
CA LEU A 423 -14.17 37.31 -62.47
C LEU A 423 -13.55 36.48 -63.60
N ALA A 424 -12.43 35.85 -63.23
CA ALA A 424 -11.85 34.63 -63.78
C ALA A 424 -11.00 34.73 -65.05
N ALA A 425 -9.83 35.34 -64.85
CA ALA A 425 -8.60 34.87 -65.47
C ALA A 425 -8.31 33.41 -65.06
N ALA A 426 -8.10 32.55 -66.04
CA ALA A 426 -7.34 31.32 -65.92
C ALA A 426 -6.52 31.14 -67.20
N LEU A 427 -5.23 30.85 -67.00
CA LEU A 427 -4.19 30.42 -67.96
C LEU A 427 -3.22 31.49 -68.51
N SER A 428 -2.14 31.73 -67.73
CA SER A 428 -0.76 31.25 -68.02
C SER A 428 0.35 32.31 -67.95
N GLY A 429 1.36 32.06 -67.09
CA GLY A 429 2.67 32.74 -67.05
C GLY A 429 3.11 33.03 -65.61
N ALA A 430 3.75 32.12 -64.88
CA ALA A 430 5.14 31.64 -65.03
C ALA A 430 6.20 32.77 -64.96
N LEU A 431 6.98 32.71 -63.87
CA LEU A 431 8.35 33.21 -63.66
C LEU A 431 8.55 34.67 -63.22
N SER A 432 9.22 34.80 -62.07
CA SER A 432 10.11 35.90 -61.63
C SER A 432 9.39 37.20 -61.21
N GLY A 433 9.33 37.64 -59.95
CA GLY A 433 10.29 37.50 -58.85
C GLY A 433 11.34 38.61 -58.92
N SER A 434 11.11 39.76 -58.25
CA SER A 434 12.17 40.57 -57.62
C SER A 434 11.63 41.84 -56.92
N THR A 435 12.17 42.12 -55.72
CA THR A 435 12.39 43.44 -55.06
C THR A 435 11.18 44.28 -54.66
N SER A 436 11.08 44.98 -53.52
CA SER A 436 11.89 45.19 -52.30
C SER A 436 11.08 46.08 -51.34
N GLN A 437 11.32 45.97 -50.03
CA GLN A 437 11.05 46.96 -48.95
C GLN A 437 9.55 47.22 -48.62
N ASP A 438 9.08 47.35 -47.37
CA ASP A 438 9.69 47.97 -46.20
C ASP A 438 8.87 47.69 -44.91
N SER A 439 9.60 47.42 -43.82
CA SER A 439 9.36 47.73 -42.40
C SER A 439 8.08 47.34 -41.63
N GLY A 440 8.27 46.57 -40.55
CA GLY A 440 7.46 46.68 -39.33
C GLY A 440 7.40 45.47 -38.38
N ASP A 441 8.39 45.37 -37.49
CA ASP A 441 8.31 44.84 -36.10
C ASP A 441 8.40 43.32 -35.81
N THR A 442 9.65 42.86 -35.60
CA THR A 442 10.30 42.00 -34.56
C THR A 442 9.50 41.07 -33.59
N PRO A 443 10.12 40.05 -32.94
CA PRO A 443 10.99 38.97 -33.46
C PRO A 443 10.73 37.53 -32.92
N ASP A 444 11.21 36.56 -33.70
CA ASP A 444 11.91 35.31 -33.35
C ASP A 444 11.23 34.18 -32.54
N ALA A 445 10.76 33.18 -33.30
CA ALA A 445 10.82 31.77 -32.94
C ALA A 445 11.57 31.02 -34.06
N GLU A 446 12.88 30.84 -33.89
CA GLU A 446 13.70 30.04 -34.80
C GLU A 446 13.85 28.60 -34.33
N THR A 447 13.55 27.72 -35.28
CA THR A 447 13.86 26.30 -35.37
C THR A 447 15.35 26.03 -35.26
N GLN A 448 15.71 25.01 -34.47
CA GLN A 448 17.06 24.49 -34.29
C GLN A 448 17.65 23.89 -35.58
N PRO A 449 18.93 24.16 -35.92
CA PRO A 449 19.73 23.28 -36.76
C PRO A 449 20.44 22.21 -35.90
N GLN A 450 20.45 20.97 -36.40
CA GLN A 450 21.14 19.83 -35.79
C GLN A 450 22.68 20.02 -35.78
N PRO A 451 23.40 19.55 -34.74
CA PRO A 451 24.86 19.62 -34.68
C PRO A 451 25.57 18.47 -35.43
N ASP A 452 26.62 18.84 -36.15
CA ASP A 452 27.64 17.98 -36.76
C ASP A 452 28.48 17.25 -35.67
N PRO A 453 28.63 15.91 -35.72
CA PRO A 453 29.30 15.13 -34.67
C PRO A 453 30.82 14.93 -34.87
N LEU A 454 31.58 15.92 -35.36
CA LEU A 454 33.04 15.79 -35.52
C LEU A 454 33.79 17.13 -35.32
N GLN A 455 33.92 17.57 -34.07
CA GLN A 455 35.00 18.48 -33.68
C GLN A 455 35.50 18.14 -32.26
N LEU A 456 36.59 17.37 -32.22
CA LEU A 456 37.41 17.18 -31.02
C LEU A 456 38.45 18.30 -30.99
N ASN A 457 38.43 19.14 -29.95
CA ASN A 457 39.51 20.09 -29.67
C ASN A 457 40.17 19.71 -28.33
N PRO A 458 41.50 19.52 -28.27
CA PRO A 458 42.16 18.93 -27.10
C PRO A 458 42.47 19.96 -26.00
N VAL A 459 42.33 19.55 -24.73
CA VAL A 459 42.83 20.27 -23.55
C VAL A 459 44.15 19.62 -23.10
N PRO A 460 45.21 20.39 -22.78
CA PRO A 460 46.50 19.81 -22.40
C PRO A 460 46.47 19.19 -20.99
N ILE A 461 47.07 18.01 -20.84
CA ILE A 461 47.34 17.36 -19.55
C ILE A 461 48.75 17.76 -19.11
N THR A 462 48.87 18.53 -18.03
CA THR A 462 50.14 18.70 -17.30
C THR A 462 50.20 17.69 -16.16
N PRO A 463 51.23 16.82 -16.08
CA PRO A 463 51.39 15.92 -14.95
C PRO A 463 51.95 16.69 -13.74
N THR A 464 51.27 16.62 -12.60
CA THR A 464 51.77 17.14 -11.31
C THR A 464 51.86 15.97 -10.31
N PRO A 465 52.91 15.91 -9.47
CA PRO A 465 53.40 14.65 -8.88
C PRO A 465 52.64 14.25 -7.62
N LEU A 466 52.63 12.96 -7.31
CA LEU A 466 52.15 12.41 -6.03
C LEU A 466 52.95 13.01 -4.86
N PRO A 467 52.31 13.57 -3.82
CA PRO A 467 52.93 13.78 -2.51
C PRO A 467 52.72 12.58 -1.57
N ASP A 468 53.75 12.31 -0.78
CA ASP A 468 53.85 11.28 0.28
C ASP A 468 52.78 11.44 1.39
N PRO A 469 52.33 10.33 2.04
CA PRO A 469 51.18 10.31 2.94
C PRO A 469 51.43 10.80 4.39
N ASP A 470 52.61 11.33 4.71
CA ASP A 470 52.90 11.83 6.05
C ASP A 470 52.92 13.36 6.09
N GLN A 471 51.89 13.93 6.74
CA GLN A 471 51.71 15.31 7.20
C GLN A 471 50.79 16.21 6.34
N ARG A 472 49.55 16.42 6.81
CA ARG A 472 49.16 17.63 7.56
C ARG A 472 47.68 17.68 7.90
N SER A 473 47.43 17.83 9.20
CA SER A 473 46.24 18.46 9.75
C SER A 473 46.28 19.99 9.50
N GLU A 474 45.08 20.57 9.35
CA GLU A 474 44.69 21.97 9.54
C GLU A 474 44.88 23.01 8.39
N ALA A 475 43.71 23.49 7.94
CA ALA A 475 43.32 24.79 7.34
C ALA A 475 43.37 25.03 5.80
N GLU A 476 42.16 25.02 5.21
CA GLU A 476 41.55 25.92 4.17
C GLU A 476 42.40 26.40 2.97
N THR A 477 41.99 26.38 1.70
CA THR A 477 40.70 26.78 1.09
C THR A 477 40.66 26.42 -0.41
N GLY A 478 39.50 25.97 -0.90
CA GLY A 478 38.90 26.31 -2.21
C GLY A 478 39.48 25.77 -3.52
N THR A 479 38.77 24.84 -4.18
CA THR A 479 37.87 25.12 -5.34
C THR A 479 37.35 23.80 -5.92
N GLY A 480 36.01 23.60 -5.93
CA GLY A 480 35.36 22.56 -6.75
C GLY A 480 34.20 21.81 -6.10
N GLY A 481 33.03 22.44 -5.99
CA GLY A 481 31.73 21.77 -6.20
C GLY A 481 31.32 20.58 -5.33
N ALA A 482 31.54 20.61 -4.01
CA ALA A 482 30.79 19.79 -3.07
C ALA A 482 30.59 20.59 -1.78
N ALA A 483 29.36 20.67 -1.27
CA ALA A 483 29.10 21.28 0.02
C ALA A 483 30.00 20.59 1.09
N PRO A 484 30.64 21.33 2.01
CA PRO A 484 31.44 20.73 3.05
C PRO A 484 30.54 19.76 3.83
N LEU A 485 30.84 18.47 3.73
CA LEU A 485 30.24 17.44 4.57
C LEU A 485 30.59 17.83 6.00
N GLY A 486 29.64 18.46 6.71
CA GLY A 486 29.85 18.92 8.07
C GLY A 486 30.31 17.80 9.00
N GLN A 487 30.57 18.14 10.27
CA GLN A 487 30.89 17.13 11.30
C GLN A 487 29.92 15.94 11.21
N PRO A 488 30.37 14.69 11.44
CA PRO A 488 29.48 13.54 11.40
C PRO A 488 28.30 13.74 12.37
N LEU A 489 27.18 13.06 12.08
CA LEU A 489 26.07 13.03 13.02
C LEU A 489 26.57 12.48 14.36
N SER A 490 26.23 13.16 15.46
CA SER A 490 26.55 12.69 16.79
C SER A 490 25.80 11.37 17.06
N ILE A 491 26.22 10.63 18.08
CA ILE A 491 25.53 9.40 18.49
C ILE A 491 24.07 9.72 18.84
N SER A 492 23.82 10.78 19.62
CA SER A 492 22.48 11.20 20.01
C SER A 492 21.60 11.62 18.82
N GLU A 493 22.16 12.27 17.79
CA GLU A 493 21.42 12.65 16.58
C GLU A 493 21.02 11.41 15.75
N ARG A 494 21.92 10.43 15.60
CA ARG A 494 21.61 9.16 14.91
C ARG A 494 20.61 8.33 15.69
N ASP A 495 20.73 8.28 17.02
CA ASP A 495 19.80 7.56 17.88
C ASP A 495 18.41 8.19 17.88
N GLY A 496 18.30 9.52 17.91
CA GLY A 496 17.03 10.22 17.76
C GLY A 496 16.36 9.87 16.43
N PHE A 497 17.13 9.84 15.34
CA PHE A 497 16.64 9.42 14.03
C PHE A 497 16.23 7.94 13.98
N ARG A 498 17.01 7.05 14.62
CA ARG A 498 16.67 5.62 14.82
C ARG A 498 15.30 5.47 15.45
N THR A 499 15.11 6.12 16.59
CA THR A 499 13.90 6.05 17.38
C THR A 499 12.72 6.62 16.62
N ALA A 500 12.91 7.72 15.90
CA ALA A 500 11.86 8.32 15.08
C ALA A 500 11.34 7.34 14.00
N ILE A 501 12.21 6.61 13.31
CA ILE A 501 11.76 5.61 12.33
C ILE A 501 11.13 4.40 13.06
N GLN A 502 11.73 3.97 14.17
CA GLN A 502 11.30 2.79 14.91
C GLN A 502 9.86 2.90 15.42
N GLN A 503 9.40 4.10 15.78
CA GLN A 503 8.01 4.37 16.20
C GLN A 503 6.97 4.00 15.14
N CYS A 504 7.31 4.10 13.85
CA CYS A 504 6.41 3.74 12.75
C CYS A 504 6.66 2.35 12.18
N TRP A 505 7.66 1.63 12.67
CA TRP A 505 7.91 0.28 12.22
C TRP A 505 6.90 -0.68 12.85
N ASN A 506 5.89 -1.05 12.06
CA ASN A 506 4.95 -2.11 12.41
C ASN A 506 5.55 -3.50 12.16
N VAL A 507 6.25 -4.05 13.15
CA VAL A 507 6.81 -5.41 13.12
C VAL A 507 5.71 -6.48 12.94
N GLY A 508 4.50 -6.23 13.45
CA GLY A 508 3.35 -7.14 13.30
C GLY A 508 2.81 -7.24 11.87
N ALA A 509 3.16 -6.31 10.98
CA ALA A 509 2.83 -6.37 9.56
C ALA A 509 3.83 -7.21 8.73
N LEU A 510 4.94 -7.63 9.34
CA LEU A 510 5.91 -8.51 8.70
C LEU A 510 5.39 -9.95 8.67
N SER A 511 5.66 -10.65 7.57
CA SER A 511 5.52 -12.11 7.54
C SER A 511 6.50 -12.78 8.51
N LEU A 512 6.21 -14.02 8.93
CA LEU A 512 7.07 -14.78 9.86
C LEU A 512 8.51 -14.96 9.36
N GLU A 513 8.69 -15.01 8.04
CA GLU A 513 10.00 -15.10 7.39
C GLU A 513 10.66 -13.71 7.36
N ALA A 514 9.93 -12.67 6.93
CA ALA A 514 10.42 -11.29 6.87
C ALA A 514 10.86 -10.75 8.24
N ALA A 515 10.21 -11.16 9.32
CA ALA A 515 10.57 -10.78 10.68
C ALA A 515 11.95 -11.29 11.13
N ARG A 516 12.59 -12.19 10.38
CA ARG A 516 13.92 -12.77 10.68
C ARG A 516 14.99 -12.33 9.68
N MET A 517 14.67 -11.39 8.81
CA MET A 517 15.55 -10.91 7.75
C MET A 517 16.16 -9.56 8.08
N ASP A 518 17.24 -9.24 7.36
CA ASP A 518 17.90 -7.95 7.33
C ASP A 518 17.65 -7.32 5.95
N VAL A 519 17.12 -6.09 5.92
CA VAL A 519 16.84 -5.36 4.68
C VAL A 519 17.38 -3.94 4.78
N SER A 520 18.28 -3.58 3.87
CA SER A 520 18.86 -2.23 3.78
C SER A 520 18.07 -1.39 2.78
N VAL A 521 17.56 -0.25 3.22
CA VAL A 521 16.77 0.68 2.42
C VAL A 521 17.51 2.00 2.26
N GLU A 522 17.81 2.36 1.01
CA GLU A 522 18.38 3.66 0.68
C GLU A 522 17.27 4.63 0.26
N PHE A 523 17.37 5.88 0.71
CA PHE A 523 16.52 6.96 0.26
C PHE A 523 17.15 8.34 0.40
N ARG A 524 16.53 9.33 -0.24
CA ARG A 524 16.91 10.73 -0.15
C ARG A 524 15.95 11.52 0.70
N MET A 525 16.46 12.55 1.37
CA MET A 525 15.69 13.51 2.14
C MET A 525 15.87 14.93 1.64
N THR A 526 14.81 15.72 1.77
CA THR A 526 14.82 17.18 1.58
C THR A 526 15.54 17.87 2.76
N PRO A 527 16.00 19.13 2.62
CA PRO A 527 16.63 19.87 3.73
C PRO A 527 15.74 20.05 4.98
N ASP A 528 14.43 19.86 4.85
CA ASP A 528 13.48 19.88 5.96
C ASP A 528 13.31 18.48 6.61
N GLY A 529 14.20 17.53 6.31
CA GLY A 529 14.19 16.18 6.90
C GLY A 529 13.09 15.26 6.38
N ARG A 530 12.36 15.63 5.31
CA ARG A 530 11.29 14.78 4.74
C ARG A 530 11.85 13.83 3.69
N PRO A 531 11.53 12.51 3.75
CA PRO A 531 11.95 11.54 2.74
C PRO A 531 11.23 11.77 1.40
N ASP A 532 11.97 11.61 0.30
CA ASP A 532 11.44 11.61 -1.07
C ASP A 532 10.88 10.21 -1.40
N PRO A 533 9.53 10.04 -1.50
CA PRO A 533 8.89 8.75 -1.70
C PRO A 533 9.33 7.99 -2.96
N ALA A 534 9.79 8.72 -3.99
CA ALA A 534 10.23 8.14 -5.26
C ALA A 534 11.69 7.64 -5.19
N SER A 535 12.44 8.02 -4.16
CA SER A 535 13.84 7.63 -3.99
C SER A 535 14.07 6.37 -3.16
N LEU A 536 13.04 5.86 -2.46
CA LEU A 536 13.18 4.68 -1.60
C LEU A 536 13.39 3.43 -2.44
N ARG A 537 14.50 2.74 -2.21
CA ARG A 537 14.84 1.47 -2.86
C ARG A 537 15.56 0.53 -1.90
N MET A 538 15.33 -0.75 -2.05
CA MET A 538 16.10 -1.78 -1.35
C MET A 538 17.48 -1.90 -2.00
N VAL A 539 18.54 -1.84 -1.19
CA VAL A 539 19.94 -1.90 -1.66
C VAL A 539 20.67 -3.18 -1.24
N ASP A 540 20.25 -3.79 -0.13
CA ASP A 540 20.73 -5.11 0.29
C ASP A 540 19.61 -5.89 1.01
N GLN A 541 19.73 -7.22 0.99
CA GLN A 541 18.85 -8.13 1.72
C GLN A 541 19.65 -9.35 2.19
N ARG A 542 19.43 -9.79 3.43
CA ARG A 542 20.07 -10.99 3.98
C ARG A 542 19.07 -11.86 4.73
N GLY A 543 19.13 -13.17 4.43
CA GLY A 543 18.20 -14.17 4.95
C GLY A 543 16.93 -14.28 4.10
N GLY A 544 16.14 -15.35 4.33
CA GLY A 544 14.82 -15.58 3.75
C GLY A 544 14.67 -15.55 2.22
N SER A 545 13.43 -15.56 1.76
CA SER A 545 13.03 -15.55 0.36
C SER A 545 12.88 -14.12 -0.21
N GLN A 546 12.95 -13.99 -1.54
CA GLN A 546 12.74 -12.70 -2.22
C GLN A 546 11.37 -12.07 -1.90
N THR A 547 10.33 -12.91 -1.73
CA THR A 547 8.99 -12.47 -1.36
C THR A 547 8.96 -11.90 0.06
N ALA A 548 9.66 -12.53 0.99
CA ALA A 548 9.79 -12.04 2.36
C ALA A 548 10.59 -10.72 2.41
N ALA A 549 11.65 -10.60 1.60
CA ALA A 549 12.38 -9.34 1.46
C ALA A 549 11.50 -8.20 0.91
N GLN A 550 10.69 -8.47 -0.11
CA GLN A 550 9.77 -7.47 -0.65
C GLN A 550 8.73 -7.03 0.39
N ASN A 551 8.20 -7.96 1.20
CA ASN A 551 7.30 -7.65 2.30
C ASN A 551 7.99 -6.76 3.36
N ALA A 552 9.21 -7.11 3.79
CA ALA A 552 10.00 -6.30 4.72
C ALA A 552 10.28 -4.90 4.16
N PHE A 553 10.66 -4.79 2.88
CA PHE A 553 10.89 -3.51 2.21
C PHE A 553 9.64 -2.63 2.19
N GLU A 554 8.45 -3.15 1.86
CA GLU A 554 7.23 -2.34 1.85
C GLU A 554 6.84 -1.85 3.26
N VAL A 555 7.05 -2.68 4.29
CA VAL A 555 6.83 -2.29 5.69
C VAL A 555 7.82 -1.21 6.12
N ALA A 556 9.11 -1.38 5.81
CA ALA A 556 10.17 -0.42 6.07
C ALA A 556 9.93 0.92 5.36
N ARG A 557 9.63 0.89 4.06
CA ARG A 557 9.27 2.04 3.24
C ARG A 557 8.09 2.81 3.82
N ARG A 558 7.05 2.11 4.27
CA ARG A 558 5.90 2.72 4.94
C ARG A 558 6.30 3.40 6.25
N ALA A 559 7.14 2.76 7.08
CA ALA A 559 7.61 3.33 8.33
C ALA A 559 8.37 4.65 8.11
N ILE A 560 9.31 4.66 7.16
CA ILE A 560 10.09 5.84 6.79
C ILE A 560 9.19 6.99 6.33
N ILE A 561 8.22 6.71 5.45
CA ILE A 561 7.31 7.74 4.93
C ILE A 561 6.38 8.24 6.04
N MET A 562 5.79 7.35 6.84
CA MET A 562 4.82 7.68 7.88
C MET A 562 5.41 8.59 8.96
N CYS A 563 6.56 8.21 9.51
CA CYS A 563 7.22 9.02 10.55
C CYS A 563 7.97 10.22 9.97
N GLY A 564 8.31 10.19 8.68
CA GLY A 564 8.93 11.30 7.97
C GLY A 564 7.97 12.39 7.47
N ARG A 565 6.65 12.28 7.68
CA ARG A 565 5.65 13.24 7.15
C ARG A 565 5.87 14.67 7.62
N SER A 566 6.24 14.85 8.88
CA SER A 566 6.59 16.14 9.47
C SER A 566 8.04 16.56 9.20
N GLY A 567 8.86 15.64 8.71
CA GLY A 567 10.32 15.76 8.66
C GLY A 567 10.97 15.18 9.91
N TYR A 568 12.13 14.54 9.74
CA TYR A 568 12.97 14.07 10.83
C TYR A 568 13.79 15.22 11.43
N GLU A 569 13.94 15.24 12.75
CA GLU A 569 14.70 16.27 13.47
C GLU A 569 16.21 16.02 13.31
N LEU A 570 16.74 16.44 12.15
CA LEU A 570 18.15 16.32 11.78
C LEU A 570 18.80 17.71 11.71
N PRO A 571 20.06 17.88 12.14
CA PRO A 571 20.71 19.19 12.13
C PRO A 571 20.87 19.74 10.70
N PRO A 572 20.30 20.92 10.37
CA PRO A 572 20.32 21.47 9.01
C PRO A 572 21.74 21.79 8.52
N GLY A 573 22.64 22.17 9.43
CA GLY A 573 24.06 22.42 9.13
C GLY A 573 24.84 21.17 8.67
N LYS A 574 24.26 19.97 8.80
CA LYS A 574 24.86 18.69 8.42
C LYS A 574 24.16 18.01 7.23
N TYR A 575 23.32 18.74 6.48
CA TYR A 575 22.49 18.17 5.41
C TYR A 575 23.23 17.26 4.43
N GLY A 576 24.45 17.62 4.03
CA GLY A 576 25.26 16.79 3.14
C GLY A 576 25.53 15.37 3.66
N ARG A 577 25.43 15.11 4.97
CA ARG A 577 25.65 13.79 5.60
C ARG A 577 24.40 12.92 5.66
N TRP A 578 23.21 13.51 5.60
CA TRP A 578 21.94 12.80 5.74
C TRP A 578 20.97 13.05 4.58
N ARG A 579 21.42 13.74 3.53
CA ARG A 579 20.66 13.86 2.29
C ARG A 579 20.37 12.51 1.66
N GLU A 580 21.34 11.60 1.72
CA GLU A 580 21.25 10.22 1.24
C GLU A 580 21.58 9.32 2.44
N VAL A 581 20.66 8.42 2.80
CA VAL A 581 20.83 7.54 3.96
C VAL A 581 20.45 6.11 3.59
N ILE A 582 21.22 5.17 4.12
CA ILE A 582 20.91 3.74 4.11
C ILE A 582 20.50 3.36 5.53
N VAL A 583 19.35 2.68 5.63
CA VAL A 583 18.77 2.25 6.91
C VAL A 583 18.58 0.75 6.87
N ASP A 584 19.13 0.07 7.87
CA ASP A 584 19.05 -1.39 7.97
C ASP A 584 17.91 -1.79 8.90
N PHE A 585 17.01 -2.59 8.36
CA PHE A 585 15.84 -3.12 9.05
C PHE A 585 16.14 -4.56 9.45
N ARG A 586 16.51 -4.79 10.72
CA ARG A 586 16.86 -6.09 11.29
C ARG A 586 15.90 -6.53 12.43
N PRO A 587 15.90 -7.82 12.81
CA PRO A 587 15.04 -8.33 13.88
C PRO A 587 15.35 -7.73 15.26
N ASP A 588 16.60 -7.32 15.49
CA ASP A 588 17.08 -6.65 16.70
C ASP A 588 16.86 -5.12 16.68
N GLY A 589 16.41 -4.56 15.56
CA GLY A 589 16.04 -3.15 15.41
C GLY A 589 16.58 -2.47 14.15
N ILE A 590 16.54 -1.13 14.16
CA ILE A 590 17.02 -0.29 13.05
C ILE A 590 18.51 0.04 13.21
N GLY A 591 19.30 -0.15 12.16
CA GLY A 591 20.69 0.28 12.05
C GLY A 591 20.91 1.37 10.99
N PHE A 592 22.06 2.04 11.05
CA PHE A 592 22.53 2.98 10.02
C PHE A 592 23.99 2.66 9.70
N GLU A 593 24.34 2.71 8.42
CA GLU A 593 25.72 2.62 7.91
C GLU A 593 26.31 4.00 7.58
#